data_AF-A0A7C5G3Y9-F1
#
_entry.id   AF-A0A7C5G3Y9-F1
#
_cell.length_a   1.000
_cell.length_b   1.000
_cell.length_c   1.000
_cell.angle_alpha   90.00
_cell.angle_beta   90.00
_cell.angle_gamma   90.00
#
_symmetry.space_group_name_H-M   'P 1'
#
loop_
_entity.id
_entity.type
_entity.pdbx_description
1 polymer ?
#
loop_
_entity_poly.entity_id
_entity_poly.type
_entity_poly.pdbx_seq_one_letter_code
_entity_poly.pdbx_strand_id
1 'polypeptide(L)'
;MALPLRSGETRPLARIKILQGLFIALFSIYALRLFIMQVISGDLYRSRAQNIAQRTTTLIAQRGEIYDRNYDRPMVLNVDSFAVNLTPAEVPKGQIPV
;
A
#
# COMPACT_ATOMS: atom_id res chain seq x y z
N MET A 1 27.44 42.03 13.56
CA MET A 1 26.74 43.28 13.93
C MET A 1 25.43 42.89 14.62
N ALA A 2 25.46 42.75 15.94
CA ALA A 2 24.30 42.33 16.73
C ALA A 2 23.52 43.58 17.15
N LEU A 3 22.23 43.62 16.81
CA LEU A 3 21.34 44.73 17.15
C LEU A 3 21.08 44.75 18.66
N PRO A 4 21.16 45.92 19.33
CA PRO A 4 20.87 46.02 20.75
C PRO A 4 19.38 45.77 20.99
N LEU A 5 19.08 44.70 21.74
CA LEU A 5 17.72 44.44 22.20
C LEU A 5 17.35 45.50 23.24
N ARG A 6 16.35 46.32 22.92
CA ARG A 6 15.82 47.41 23.76
C ARG A 6 15.42 46.87 25.14
N SER A 7 16.09 47.34 26.18
CA SER A 7 15.77 47.04 27.58
C SER A 7 14.45 47.72 27.97
N GLY A 8 13.42 46.93 28.23
CA GLY A 8 12.10 47.42 28.64
C GLY A 8 10.96 46.41 28.47
N GLU A 9 11.13 45.37 27.65
CA GLU A 9 10.17 44.25 27.62
C GLU A 9 10.48 43.25 28.72
N THR A 10 9.62 43.16 29.73
CA THR A 10 9.58 41.99 30.61
C THR A 10 9.16 40.78 29.78
N ARG A 11 10.13 40.07 29.20
CA ARG A 11 9.86 38.80 28.52
C ARG A 11 9.12 37.91 29.52
N PRO A 12 7.91 37.42 29.20
CA PRO A 12 7.22 36.50 30.10
C PRO A 12 7.90 35.13 30.00
N LEU A 13 9.11 35.01 30.56
CA LEU A 13 9.96 33.81 30.53
C LEU A 13 9.20 32.58 31.04
N ALA A 14 8.31 32.77 32.01
CA ALA A 14 7.41 31.74 32.51
C ALA A 14 6.44 31.24 31.42
N ARG A 15 5.79 32.13 30.66
CA ARG A 15 4.87 31.75 29.58
C ARG A 15 5.61 31.01 28.46
N ILE A 16 6.82 31.45 28.11
CA ILE A 16 7.67 30.79 27.11
C ILE A 16 8.07 29.39 27.57
N LYS A 17 8.50 29.22 28.83
CA LYS A 17 8.84 27.90 29.39
C LYS A 17 7.63 26.96 29.46
N ILE A 18 6.44 27.49 29.80
CA ILE A 18 5.19 26.70 29.81
C ILE A 18 4.86 26.22 28.39
N LEU A 19 4.92 27.10 27.39
CA LEU A 19 4.70 26.73 26.00
C LEU A 19 5.72 25.69 25.52
N GLN A 20 7.00 25.87 25.85
CA GLN A 20 8.05 24.91 25.52
C GLN A 20 7.77 23.53 26.14
N GLY A 21 7.37 23.49 27.42
CA GLY A 21 6.98 22.25 28.09
C GLY A 21 5.78 21.56 27.42
N LEU A 22 4.78 22.34 26.99
CA LEU A 22 3.62 21.83 26.28
C LEU A 22 3.99 21.21 24.94
N PHE A 23 4.85 21.87 24.15
CA PHE A 23 5.34 21.31 22.90
C PHE A 23 6.14 20.02 23.13
N ILE A 24 7.04 19.99 24.13
CA ILE A 24 7.82 18.79 24.46
C ILE A 24 6.87 17.64 24.85
N ALA A 25 5.86 17.91 25.67
CA ALA A 25 4.88 16.89 26.06
C ALA A 25 4.10 16.36 24.85
N LEU A 26 3.64 17.26 23.97
CA LEU A 26 2.92 16.90 22.74
C LEU A 26 3.77 16.00 21.84
N PHE A 27 5.01 16.40 21.55
CA PHE A 27 5.93 15.59 20.75
C PHE A 27 6.26 14.25 21.42
N SER A 28 6.40 14.22 22.74
CA SER A 28 6.66 12.98 23.49
C SER A 28 5.49 12.00 23.38
N ILE A 29 4.25 12.49 23.45
CA ILE A 29 3.04 11.67 23.26
C ILE A 29 3.03 11.07 21.85
N TYR A 30 3.33 11.86 20.82
CA TYR A 30 3.39 11.36 19.45
C TYR A 30 4.54 10.37 19.22
N ALA A 31 5.72 10.63 19.80
CA ALA A 31 6.86 9.73 19.73
C ALA A 31 6.53 8.37 20.36
N LEU A 32 5.90 8.37 21.54
CA LEU A 32 5.43 7.15 22.19
C LEU A 32 4.38 6.43 21.34
N ARG A 33 3.44 7.16 20.75
CA ARG A 33 2.43 6.58 19.85
C ARG A 33 3.07 5.91 18.63
N LEU A 34 4.08 6.54 18.04
CA LEU A 34 4.84 5.97 16.92
C LEU A 34 5.60 4.72 17.35
N PHE A 35 6.25 4.75 18.52
CA PHE A 35 6.93 3.59 19.08
C PHE A 35 5.98 2.40 19.26
N ILE A 36 4.78 2.62 19.80
CA ILE A 36 3.77 1.57 19.94
C ILE A 36 3.40 0.99 18.58
N MET A 37 3.11 1.84 17.58
CA MET A 37 2.71 1.33 16.26
C MET A 37 3.83 0.57 15.55
N GLN A 38 5.08 1.02 15.68
CA GLN A 38 6.21 0.44 14.95
C GLN A 38 6.82 -0.76 15.66
N VAL A 39 7.00 -0.70 16.97
CA VAL A 39 7.73 -1.72 17.74
C VAL A 39 6.78 -2.75 18.33
N ILE A 40 5.67 -2.32 18.95
CA ILE A 40 4.72 -3.25 19.57
C ILE A 40 3.80 -3.87 18.51
N SER A 41 3.28 -3.05 17.58
CA SER A 41 2.34 -3.49 16.55
C SER A 41 2.98 -3.68 15.18
N GLY A 42 4.32 -3.66 15.09
CA GLY A 42 5.05 -3.69 13.82
C GLY A 42 4.70 -4.89 12.95
N ASP A 43 4.68 -6.09 13.54
CA ASP A 43 4.41 -7.33 12.81
C ASP A 43 2.99 -7.37 12.22
N LEU A 44 2.00 -6.86 12.96
CA LEU A 44 0.62 -6.76 12.49
C LEU A 44 0.51 -5.86 11.25
N TYR A 45 1.09 -4.66 11.31
CA TYR A 45 1.03 -3.72 10.19
C TYR A 45 1.88 -4.19 9.01
N ARG A 46 2.98 -4.90 9.27
CA ARG A 46 3.82 -5.47 8.22
C ARG A 46 3.14 -6.61 7.47
N SER A 47 2.46 -7.52 8.19
CA SER A 47 1.68 -8.60 7.58
C SER A 47 0.53 -8.05 6.73
N ARG A 48 -0.18 -7.04 7.23
CA ARG A 48 -1.25 -6.36 6.45
C ARG A 48 -0.71 -5.74 5.17
N ALA A 49 0.44 -5.06 5.23
CA ALA A 49 1.06 -4.47 4.05
C ALA A 49 1.47 -5.54 3.01
N GLN A 50 2.02 -6.67 3.47
CA GLN A 50 2.40 -7.78 2.58
C GLN A 50 1.18 -8.39 1.88
N ASN A 51 0.07 -8.64 2.60
CA ASN A 51 -1.15 -9.19 2.02
C ASN A 51 -1.81 -8.28 0.98
N ILE A 52 -1.64 -6.96 1.11
CA ILE A 52 -2.15 -6.00 0.11
C ILE A 52 -1.21 -5.94 -1.09
N ALA A 53 0.11 -5.93 -0.86
CA ALA A 53 1.11 -5.83 -1.91
C ALA A 53 1.27 -7.12 -2.72
N GLN A 54 1.02 -8.28 -2.11
CA GLN A 54 1.17 -9.58 -2.73
C GLN A 54 -0.20 -10.22 -2.88
N ARG A 55 -0.66 -10.36 -4.12
CA ARG A 55 -1.80 -11.23 -4.44
C ARG A 55 -1.27 -12.59 -4.86
N THR A 56 -1.65 -13.61 -4.11
CA THR A 56 -1.40 -14.99 -4.53
C THR A 56 -2.40 -15.32 -5.64
N THR A 57 -1.88 -15.55 -6.84
CA THR A 57 -2.67 -16.14 -7.93
C THR A 57 -2.27 -17.60 -8.05
N THR A 58 -3.25 -18.50 -8.05
CA THR A 58 -2.99 -19.92 -8.25
C THR A 58 -2.76 -20.17 -9.73
N LEU A 59 -1.58 -20.66 -10.09
CA LEU A 59 -1.31 -21.15 -11.44
C LEU A 59 -1.99 -22.52 -11.58
N ILE A 60 -2.97 -22.61 -12.46
CA ILE A 60 -3.61 -23.88 -12.78
C ILE A 60 -2.61 -24.78 -13.52
N ALA A 61 -2.54 -26.04 -13.12
CA ALA A 61 -1.75 -27.02 -13.85
C ALA A 61 -2.40 -27.29 -15.21
N GLN A 62 -1.58 -27.41 -16.26
CA GLN A 62 -2.08 -27.82 -17.57
C GLN A 62 -2.58 -29.26 -17.51
N ARG A 63 -3.70 -29.55 -18.19
CA ARG A 63 -4.23 -30.91 -18.29
C ARG A 63 -3.30 -31.75 -19.17
N GLY A 64 -3.08 -33.01 -18.78
CA GLY A 64 -2.34 -33.96 -19.60
C GLY A 64 -3.01 -34.24 -20.94
N GLU A 65 -2.20 -34.47 -21.95
CA GLU A 65 -2.65 -34.88 -23.28
C GLU A 65 -3.18 -36.32 -23.25
N ILE A 66 -4.29 -36.57 -23.96
CA ILE A 66 -4.88 -37.91 -24.05
C ILE A 66 -4.65 -38.43 -25.46
N TYR A 67 -4.06 -39.61 -25.56
CA TYR A 67 -3.76 -40.28 -26.83
C TYR A 67 -4.69 -41.48 -27.05
N ASP A 68 -4.84 -41.88 -28.31
CA ASP A 68 -5.43 -43.18 -28.65
C ASP A 68 -4.59 -44.35 -28.06
N ARG A 69 -5.16 -45.56 -28.02
CA ARG A 69 -4.54 -46.77 -27.46
C ARG A 69 -3.15 -47.10 -28.02
N ASN A 70 -2.86 -46.66 -29.25
CA ASN A 70 -1.58 -46.87 -29.93
C ASN A 70 -0.59 -45.72 -29.71
N TYR A 71 -0.97 -44.66 -28.98
CA TYR A 71 -0.18 -43.47 -28.73
C TYR A 71 0.19 -42.62 -29.97
N ASP A 72 -0.37 -42.94 -31.14
CA ASP A 72 -0.01 -42.28 -32.40
C ASP A 72 -0.78 -40.98 -32.67
N ARG A 73 -1.96 -40.81 -32.05
CA ARG A 73 -2.83 -39.65 -32.31
C ARG A 73 -3.33 -39.04 -31.01
N PRO A 74 -3.08 -37.75 -30.75
CA PRO A 74 -3.68 -37.05 -29.63
C PRO A 74 -5.17 -36.82 -29.90
N MET A 75 -6.00 -37.18 -28.93
CA MET A 75 -7.45 -36.95 -28.94
C MET A 75 -7.84 -35.69 -28.15
N VAL A 76 -7.05 -35.33 -27.12
CA VAL A 76 -7.26 -34.12 -26.32
C VAL A 76 -5.92 -33.43 -26.10
N LEU A 77 -5.86 -32.14 -26.45
CA LEU A 77 -4.71 -31.26 -26.31
C LEU A 77 -5.11 -30.01 -25.51
N ASN A 78 -4.17 -29.44 -24.76
CA ASN A 78 -4.36 -28.14 -24.12
C ASN A 78 -3.58 -27.09 -24.92
N VAL A 79 -4.27 -26.09 -25.45
CA VAL A 79 -3.67 -25.00 -26.23
C VAL A 79 -4.06 -23.67 -25.63
N ASP A 80 -3.10 -22.75 -25.55
CA ASP A 80 -3.34 -21.41 -25.04
C ASP A 80 -4.32 -20.66 -25.96
N SER A 81 -5.28 -19.98 -25.35
CA SER A 81 -6.28 -19.17 -26.07
C SER A 81 -6.32 -17.76 -25.52
N PHE A 82 -6.54 -16.80 -26.40
CA PHE A 82 -6.73 -15.40 -26.02
C PHE A 82 -8.23 -15.07 -26.07
N ALA A 83 -8.76 -14.57 -24.96
CA ALA A 83 -10.12 -14.06 -24.88
C ALA A 83 -10.09 -12.56 -24.59
N VAL A 84 -10.76 -11.77 -25.43
CA VAL A 84 -10.92 -10.33 -25.21
C VAL A 84 -12.29 -10.10 -24.60
N ASN A 85 -12.30 -9.58 -23.37
CA ASN A 85 -13.53 -9.15 -22.70
C ASN A 85 -13.67 -7.63 -22.84
N LEU A 86 -14.79 -7.19 -23.42
CA LEU A 86 -15.14 -5.78 -23.56
C LEU A 86 -16.41 -5.52 -22.77
N THR A 87 -16.36 -4.57 -21.84
CA THR A 87 -17.56 -4.09 -21.15
C THR A 87 -18.10 -2.90 -21.92
N PRO A 88 -19.31 -2.97 -22.53
CA PRO A 88 -19.80 -1.89 -23.39
C PRO A 88 -19.88 -0.52 -22.72
N ALA A 89 -20.09 -0.49 -21.39
CA ALA A 89 -20.16 0.74 -20.60
C ALA A 89 -18.81 1.49 -20.51
N GLU A 90 -17.68 0.82 -20.76
CA GLU A 90 -16.34 1.41 -20.71
C GLU A 90 -15.91 1.98 -22.09
N VAL A 91 -16.71 1.77 -23.14
CA VAL A 91 -16.40 2.24 -24.50
C VAL A 91 -16.95 3.65 -24.73
N PRO A 92 -16.13 4.61 -25.18
CA PRO A 92 -16.60 5.93 -25.58
C PRO A 92 -17.70 5.86 -26.65
N LYS A 93 -18.77 6.64 -26.48
CA LYS A 93 -19.90 6.68 -27.41
C LYS A 93 -19.41 7.02 -28.83
N GLY A 94 -19.75 6.16 -29.79
CA GLY A 94 -19.39 6.33 -31.21
C GLY A 94 -18.25 5.46 -31.73
N GLN A 95 -17.61 4.64 -30.89
CA GLN A 95 -16.53 3.72 -31.29
C GLN A 95 -16.95 2.24 -31.32
N ILE A 96 -18.23 1.94 -31.05
CA ILE A 96 -18.76 0.58 -31.17
C ILE A 96 -19.20 0.38 -32.63
N PRO A 97 -18.53 -0.48 -33.42
CA PRO A 97 -19.08 -0.89 -34.70
C PRO A 97 -20.37 -1.68 -34.43
N VAL A 98 -21.47 -1.18 -34.97
CA VAL A 98 -22.80 -1.83 -34.92
C VAL A 98 -22.85 -2.95 -35.96
#